data_AF-X5YFX2-F1
#
_entry.id   AF-X5YFX2-F1
#
_cell.length_a   1.000
_cell.length_b   1.000
_cell.length_c   1.000
_cell.angle_alpha   90.00
_cell.angle_beta   90.00
_cell.angle_gamma   90.00
#
_symmetry.space_group_name_H-M   'P 1'
#
loop_
_entity.id
_entity.type
_entity.pdbx_description
1 polymer ?
#
loop_
_entity_poly.entity_id
_entity_poly.type
_entity_poly.pdbx_seq_one_letter_code
_entity_poly.pdbx_strand_id
1 'polypeptide(L)'
;MFPQSDPEYPTISAPEFAFWLIFVVNIIVIGAAFLASKNIFRLKWLPHIITFVWLACSPILLAFLALPEMSPGESPGPGDGFILLPVVGEVAVCLLGYVLVGVAHAFSKLISLIRR
;
A
#
# COMPACT_ATOMS: atom_id res chain seq x y z
N MET A 1 8.01 4.11 -24.26
CA MET A 1 9.10 3.18 -24.60
C MET A 1 9.42 2.46 -23.30
N PHE A 2 9.03 1.20 -23.14
CA PHE A 2 9.31 0.49 -21.89
C PHE A 2 10.83 0.34 -21.77
N PRO A 3 11.46 0.77 -20.65
CA PRO A 3 12.88 0.54 -20.48
C PRO A 3 13.10 -0.97 -20.48
N GLN A 4 13.91 -1.46 -21.42
CA GLN A 4 14.38 -2.84 -21.35
C GLN A 4 15.14 -2.99 -20.04
N SER A 5 14.80 -4.02 -19.27
CA SER A 5 15.53 -4.40 -18.06
C SER A 5 17.02 -4.45 -18.37
N ASP A 6 17.83 -3.78 -17.55
CA ASP A 6 19.28 -3.92 -17.62
C ASP A 6 19.62 -5.41 -17.42
N PRO A 7 20.22 -6.09 -18.41
CA PRO A 7 20.53 -7.51 -18.27
C PRO A 7 21.56 -7.78 -17.17
N GLU A 8 22.33 -6.76 -16.75
CA GLU A 8 23.30 -6.87 -15.66
C GLU A 8 22.62 -6.78 -14.27
N TYR A 9 21.46 -6.14 -14.20
CA TYR A 9 20.67 -5.96 -12.97
C TYR A 9 19.21 -6.36 -13.21
N PRO A 10 18.91 -7.67 -13.30
CA PRO A 10 17.58 -8.15 -13.62
C PRO A 10 16.57 -7.82 -12.52
N THR A 11 15.35 -7.49 -12.94
CA THR A 11 14.18 -7.32 -12.06
C THR A 11 13.12 -8.37 -12.40
N ILE A 12 12.26 -8.71 -11.45
CA ILE A 12 11.13 -9.64 -11.69
C ILE A 12 10.14 -9.04 -12.71
N SER A 13 9.98 -7.72 -12.70
CA SER A 13 9.12 -7.00 -13.64
C SER A 13 9.70 -5.63 -13.98
N ALA A 14 9.27 -5.06 -15.12
CA ALA A 14 9.65 -3.70 -15.47
C ALA A 14 9.25 -2.73 -14.34
N PRO A 15 10.17 -1.94 -13.78
CA PRO A 15 9.89 -1.16 -12.56
C PRO A 15 8.70 -0.21 -12.69
N GLU A 16 8.53 0.43 -13.85
CA GLU A 16 7.38 1.29 -14.14
C GLU A 16 6.06 0.51 -14.14
N PHE A 17 6.06 -0.70 -14.70
CA PHE A 17 4.87 -1.56 -14.72
C PHE A 17 4.52 -2.01 -13.31
N ALA A 18 5.50 -2.45 -12.51
CA ALA A 18 5.31 -2.82 -11.12
C ALA A 18 4.75 -1.66 -10.29
N PHE A 19 5.30 -0.46 -10.49
CA PHE A 19 4.83 0.77 -9.87
C PHE A 19 3.35 1.02 -10.17
N TRP A 20 2.99 1.09 -11.46
CA TRP A 20 1.61 1.35 -11.87
C TRP A 20 0.65 0.26 -11.42
N LEU A 21 1.10 -1.00 -11.44
CA LEU A 21 0.31 -2.13 -10.97
C LEU A 21 -0.03 -1.97 -9.49
N ILE A 22 0.97 -1.78 -8.62
CA ILE A 22 0.76 -1.66 -7.17
C ILE A 22 -0.07 -0.42 -6.84
N PHE A 23 0.24 0.71 -7.47
CA PHE A 23 -0.49 1.96 -7.27
C PHE A 23 -1.98 1.82 -7.63
N VAL A 24 -2.30 1.27 -8.81
CA VAL A 24 -3.70 1.06 -9.23
C VAL A 24 -4.40 0.05 -8.33
N VAL A 25 -3.72 -1.04 -7.95
CA VAL A 25 -4.29 -2.06 -7.05
C VAL A 25 -4.60 -1.46 -5.68
N ASN A 26 -3.74 -0.62 -5.11
CA ASN A 26 -3.98 0.04 -3.83
C ASN A 26 -5.29 0.85 -3.85
N ILE A 27 -5.51 1.67 -4.88
CA ILE A 27 -6.74 2.44 -5.07
C ILE A 27 -7.97 1.53 -5.17
N ILE A 28 -7.87 0.45 -5.96
CA ILE A 28 -8.97 -0.50 -6.15
C ILE A 28 -9.32 -1.19 -4.83
N VAL A 29 -8.32 -1.66 -4.08
CA VAL A 29 -8.53 -2.36 -2.80
C VAL A 29 -9.24 -1.44 -1.79
N ILE A 30 -8.86 -0.16 -1.73
CA ILE A 30 -9.53 0.83 -0.88
C ILE A 30 -11.00 0.97 -1.28
N GLY A 31 -11.28 1.20 -2.57
CA GLY A 31 -12.65 1.31 -3.08
C GLY A 31 -13.47 0.04 -2.81
N ALA A 32 -12.87 -1.13 -3.05
CA ALA A 32 -13.48 -2.43 -2.81
C ALA A 32 -13.83 -2.64 -1.34
N ALA A 33 -12.97 -2.22 -0.40
CA ALA A 33 -13.27 -2.32 1.03
C ALA A 33 -14.50 -1.49 1.44
N PHE A 34 -14.65 -0.29 0.90
CA PHE A 34 -15.83 0.54 1.16
C PHE A 34 -17.12 -0.06 0.57
N LEU A 35 -17.05 -0.63 -0.63
CA LEU A 35 -18.21 -1.29 -1.25
C LEU A 35 -18.56 -2.59 -0.49
N ALA A 36 -17.55 -3.39 -0.15
CA ALA A 36 -17.73 -4.63 0.59
C ALA A 36 -18.31 -4.38 1.98
N SER A 37 -17.83 -3.37 2.71
CA SER A 37 -18.32 -3.06 4.06
C SER A 37 -19.79 -2.59 4.08
N LYS A 38 -20.28 -2.03 2.97
CA LYS A 38 -21.71 -1.71 2.79
C LYS A 38 -22.57 -2.96 2.59
N ASN A 39 -22.08 -3.93 1.82
CA ASN A 39 -22.84 -5.12 1.43
C ASN A 39 -22.77 -6.26 2.47
N ILE A 40 -21.77 -6.23 3.35
CA ILE A 40 -21.58 -7.26 4.38
C ILE A 40 -22.43 -6.93 5.62
N PHE A 41 -23.29 -7.86 6.04
CA PHE A 41 -24.17 -7.67 7.21
C PHE A 41 -23.45 -7.85 8.56
N ARG A 42 -22.44 -8.74 8.62
CA ARG A 42 -21.67 -9.07 9.83
C ARG A 42 -20.17 -8.85 9.57
N LEU A 43 -19.45 -8.26 10.53
CA LEU A 43 -18.02 -7.95 10.41
C LEU A 43 -17.69 -6.89 9.33
N LYS A 44 -18.45 -5.79 9.28
CA LYS A 44 -18.19 -4.65 8.36
C LYS A 44 -16.78 -4.06 8.46
N TRP A 45 -16.06 -4.33 9.54
CA TRP A 45 -14.68 -3.92 9.77
C TRP A 45 -13.65 -4.82 9.05
N LEU A 46 -14.00 -6.06 8.70
CA LEU A 46 -13.08 -7.03 8.11
C LEU A 46 -12.48 -6.59 6.77
N PRO A 47 -13.26 -6.05 5.80
CA PRO A 47 -12.69 -5.55 4.55
C PRO A 47 -11.64 -4.45 4.76
N HIS A 48 -11.84 -3.62 5.78
CA HIS A 48 -10.92 -2.54 6.13
C HIS A 48 -9.63 -3.06 6.76
N ILE A 49 -9.70 -4.10 7.61
CA ILE A 49 -8.49 -4.74 8.15
C ILE A 49 -7.68 -5.42 7.05
N ILE A 50 -8.33 -6.13 6.14
CA ILE A 50 -7.65 -6.76 5.00
C ILE A 50 -6.93 -5.70 4.16
N THR A 51 -7.62 -4.58 3.88
CA THR A 51 -7.04 -3.44 3.14
C THR A 51 -5.86 -2.82 3.88
N PHE A 52 -5.97 -2.67 5.20
CA PHE A 52 -4.88 -2.13 6.01
C PHE A 52 -3.63 -3.02 5.92
N VAL A 53 -3.79 -4.33 6.07
CA VAL A 53 -2.69 -5.30 5.93
C VAL A 53 -2.10 -5.26 4.52
N TRP A 54 -2.96 -5.23 3.49
CA TRP A 54 -2.52 -5.09 2.10
C TRP A 54 -1.68 -3.84 1.89
N LEU A 55 -2.17 -2.66 2.31
CA LEU A 55 -1.47 -1.39 2.14
C LEU A 55 -0.12 -1.42 2.85
N ALA A 56 -0.04 -1.96 4.06
CA ALA A 56 1.22 -2.10 4.81
C ALA A 56 2.24 -3.00 4.08
N CYS A 57 1.79 -4.05 3.40
CA CYS A 57 2.65 -4.97 2.66
C CYS A 57 2.96 -4.50 1.23
N SER A 58 2.16 -3.61 0.66
CA SER A 58 2.27 -3.21 -0.76
C SER A 58 3.62 -2.60 -1.16
N PRO A 59 4.33 -1.78 -0.34
CA PRO A 59 5.66 -1.28 -0.71
C PRO A 59 6.71 -2.39 -0.71
N ILE A 60 6.55 -3.39 0.17
CA ILE A 60 7.44 -4.56 0.22
C ILE A 60 7.28 -5.36 -1.07
N LEU A 61 6.03 -5.60 -1.49
CA LEU A 61 5.76 -6.28 -2.76
C LEU A 61 6.31 -5.49 -3.96
N LEU A 62 6.15 -4.16 -3.98
CA LEU A 62 6.76 -3.34 -5.02
C LEU A 62 8.29 -3.47 -5.03
N ALA A 63 8.93 -3.46 -3.86
CA ALA A 63 10.37 -3.65 -3.73
C ALA A 63 10.82 -4.98 -4.34
N PHE A 64 10.12 -6.09 -4.05
CA PHE A 64 10.42 -7.38 -4.67
C PHE A 64 10.23 -7.39 -6.19
N LEU A 65 9.26 -6.64 -6.71
CA LEU A 65 8.93 -6.63 -8.14
C LEU A 65 9.84 -5.72 -8.97
N ALA A 66 10.30 -4.62 -8.37
CA ALA A 66 10.89 -3.48 -9.09
C ALA A 66 12.35 -3.19 -8.72
N LEU A 67 12.84 -3.64 -7.56
CA LEU A 67 14.25 -3.46 -7.22
C LEU A 67 15.10 -4.53 -7.94
N PRO A 68 16.29 -4.13 -8.43
CA PRO A 68 17.20 -5.08 -9.05
C PRO A 68 17.80 -6.05 -8.04
N GLU A 69 18.05 -7.27 -8.49
CA GLU A 69 18.85 -8.24 -7.74
C GLU A 69 20.32 -7.85 -7.87
N MET A 70 20.99 -7.62 -6.73
CA MET A 70 22.40 -7.21 -6.68
C MET A 70 23.29 -8.37 -6.27
N SER A 71 24.51 -8.42 -6.81
CA SER A 71 25.48 -9.43 -6.43
C SER A 71 25.97 -9.21 -4.99
N PRO A 72 26.36 -10.28 -4.26
CA PRO A 72 26.92 -10.13 -2.93
C PRO A 72 28.17 -9.24 -2.94
N GLY A 73 28.10 -8.09 -2.25
CA GLY A 73 29.19 -7.11 -2.16
C GLY A 73 28.96 -5.83 -2.98
N GLU A 74 27.93 -5.78 -3.81
CA GLU A 74 27.47 -4.55 -4.45
C GLU A 74 26.52 -3.78 -3.53
N SER A 75 26.59 -2.45 -3.60
CA SER A 75 25.69 -1.56 -2.87
C SER A 75 24.73 -0.87 -3.83
N PRO A 76 23.47 -0.63 -3.45
CA PRO A 76 22.52 0.12 -4.26
C PRO A 76 23.08 1.47 -4.70
N GLY A 77 22.83 1.80 -5.96
CA GLY A 77 23.15 3.09 -6.52
C GLY A 77 22.34 4.21 -5.87
N PRO A 78 22.81 5.46 -5.98
CA PRO A 78 22.03 6.62 -5.54
C PRO A 78 20.74 6.72 -6.34
N GLY A 79 19.64 6.26 -5.74
CA GLY A 79 18.29 6.42 -6.27
C GLY A 79 17.54 5.14 -6.63
N ASP A 80 18.14 3.97 -6.46
CA ASP A 80 17.47 2.68 -6.73
C ASP A 80 16.16 2.52 -5.94
N GLY A 81 16.10 3.08 -4.72
CA GLY A 81 14.90 3.07 -3.89
C GLY A 81 13.86 4.15 -4.21
N PHE A 82 14.15 5.13 -5.07
CA PHE A 82 13.26 6.27 -5.28
C PHE A 82 11.94 5.89 -5.96
N ILE A 83 11.92 4.81 -6.73
CA ILE A 83 10.68 4.30 -7.34
C ILE A 83 9.64 3.85 -6.30
N LEU A 84 10.08 3.55 -5.07
CA LEU A 84 9.20 3.17 -3.97
C LEU A 84 8.53 4.39 -3.32
N LEU A 85 9.15 5.57 -3.38
CA LEU A 85 8.70 6.75 -2.63
C LEU A 85 7.23 7.11 -2.88
N PRO A 86 6.71 7.13 -4.12
CA PRO A 86 5.33 7.53 -4.34
C PRO A 86 4.34 6.53 -3.73
N VAL A 87 4.63 5.22 -3.78
CA VAL A 87 3.80 4.18 -3.16
C VAL A 87 3.91 4.20 -1.64
N VAL A 88 5.12 4.44 -1.09
CA VAL A 88 5.29 4.65 0.35
C VAL A 88 4.49 5.88 0.82
N GLY A 89 4.53 6.97 0.06
CA GLY A 89 3.74 8.17 0.32
C GLY A 89 2.23 7.90 0.27
N GLU A 90 1.75 7.20 -0.76
CA GLU A 90 0.36 6.76 -0.89
C GLU A 90 -0.08 5.95 0.33
N VAL A 91 0.70 4.93 0.70
CA VAL A 91 0.42 4.05 1.85
C VAL A 91 0.40 4.86 3.14
N ALA A 92 1.37 5.74 3.36
CA ALA A 92 1.42 6.58 4.56
C ALA A 92 0.16 7.48 4.68
N VAL A 93 -0.26 8.11 3.59
CA VAL A 93 -1.47 8.93 3.55
C VAL A 93 -2.72 8.09 3.82
N CYS A 94 -2.82 6.90 3.21
CA CYS A 94 -3.96 6.01 3.42
C CYS A 94 -4.05 5.49 4.86
N LEU A 95 -2.92 5.06 5.43
CA LEU A 95 -2.85 4.59 6.81
C LEU A 95 -3.18 5.71 7.80
N LEU A 96 -2.68 6.92 7.55
CA LEU A 96 -3.05 8.10 8.35
C LEU A 96 -4.56 8.35 8.31
N GLY A 97 -5.18 8.25 7.12
CA GLY A 97 -6.63 8.34 6.97
C GLY A 97 -7.38 7.30 7.81
N TYR A 98 -6.93 6.04 7.79
CA TYR A 98 -7.49 4.97 8.63
C TYR A 98 -7.35 5.26 10.13
N VAL A 99 -6.19 5.76 10.57
CA VAL A 99 -5.96 6.12 11.98
C VAL A 99 -6.89 7.27 12.39
N LEU A 100 -6.98 8.33 11.58
CA LEU A 100 -7.84 9.49 11.88
C LEU A 100 -9.32 9.09 11.99
N VAL A 101 -9.82 8.27 11.05
CA VAL A 101 -11.19 7.76 11.10
C VAL A 101 -11.41 6.87 12.32
N GLY A 102 -10.45 6.00 12.64
CA GLY A 102 -10.50 5.16 13.83
C GLY A 102 -10.57 5.97 15.13
N VAL A 103 -9.73 6.99 15.25
CA VAL A 103 -9.70 7.92 16.40
C VAL A 103 -11.03 8.69 16.50
N ALA A 104 -11.51 9.27 15.41
CA ALA A 104 -12.79 9.98 15.38
C ALA A 104 -13.95 9.07 15.81
N HIS A 105 -13.96 7.82 15.32
CA HIS A 105 -14.95 6.83 15.73
C HIS A 105 -14.88 6.52 17.23
N ALA A 106 -13.68 6.31 17.78
CA ALA A 106 -13.49 6.05 19.21
C ALA A 106 -13.95 7.22 20.08
N PHE A 107 -13.62 8.46 19.73
CA PHE A 107 -14.08 9.65 20.44
C PHE A 107 -15.61 9.80 20.39
N SER A 108 -16.24 9.57 19.22
CA SER A 108 -17.70 9.65 19.10
C SER A 108 -18.42 8.64 20.00
N LYS A 109 -17.87 7.42 20.13
CA LYS A 109 -18.35 6.38 21.04
C LYS A 109 -18.20 6.78 22.50
N LEU A 110 -17.05 7.34 22.87
CA LEU A 110 -16.78 7.81 24.24
C LEU A 110 -17.76 8.92 24.66
N ILE A 111 -17.97 9.92 23.80
CA ILE A 111 -18.93 11.01 24.05
C ILE A 111 -20.36 10.46 24.20
N SER A 112 -20.74 9.49 23.36
CA SER A 112 -22.06 8.85 23.45
C SER A 112 -22.26 8.05 24.74
N LEU A 113 -21.18 7.51 25.33
CA LEU A 113 -21.25 6.79 26.61
C LEU A 113 -21.37 7.74 27.80
N ILE A 114 -20.70 8.89 27.76
CA ILE A 114 -20.75 9.91 28.83
C ILE A 114 -22.11 10.62 28.87
N ARG A 115 -22.80 10.73 27.72
CA ARG A 115 -24.10 11.41 27.61
C ARG A 115 -25.32 10.52 27.98
N ARG A 116 -25.09 9.25 28.32
CA ARG A 116 -26.14 8.34 28.83
C ARG A 116 -26.12 8.31 30.35
#